data_AF-A0A7J9Q5S6-F1
#
_entry.id   AF-A0A7J9Q5S6-F1
#
_cell.length_a   1.000
_cell.length_b   1.000
_cell.length_c   1.000
_cell.angle_alpha   90.00
_cell.angle_beta   90.00
_cell.angle_gamma   90.00
#
_symmetry.space_group_name_H-M   'P 1'
#
loop_
_entity.id
_entity.type
_entity.pdbx_description
1 polymer ?
#
loop_
_entity_poly.entity_id
_entity_poly.type
_entity_poly.pdbx_seq_one_letter_code
_entity_poly.pdbx_strand_id
1 'polypeptide(L)'
;MVTETRIYSMNNFIDDVEKDMERGLYISGFRALMSMEQYITDRGVFLYDTNSCFEEAFLNGTINNSQMGLMNESTFINWTQRIGEQAIKLDIITDFSIDKIIIYQEEPWAVSIAANITLNIEDVKKTASWQRPLYITTNISIQDFEDPLYVINSYGRVTNTIIKTTITDFIGPNNETTNLKTHVNNSYYIESNTAPSFLMRLEGNISDSPYGIESLVNLEEFQAQEVPIRDRSVVDYIYFGDQTTTNYNIQDMPSWFKLDKEHLATYECEGLTE
;
A
#
# COMPACT_ATOMS: atom_id res chain seq x y z
N MET A 1 4.33 10.91 49.60
CA MET A 1 2.93 11.00 49.13
C MET A 1 2.79 11.83 47.86
N VAL A 2 2.99 13.16 47.85
CA VAL A 2 2.78 13.98 46.61
C VAL A 2 3.68 13.57 45.44
N THR A 3 4.97 13.30 45.71
CA THR A 3 5.92 12.84 44.68
C THR A 3 5.57 11.46 44.13
N GLU A 4 5.10 10.56 44.99
CA GLU A 4 4.75 9.19 44.65
C GLU A 4 3.48 9.14 43.78
N THR A 5 2.45 9.91 44.13
CA THR A 5 1.24 10.06 43.31
C THR A 5 1.57 10.63 41.93
N ARG A 6 2.48 11.60 41.84
CA ARG A 6 2.91 12.18 40.55
C ARG A 6 3.65 11.18 39.68
N ILE A 7 4.62 10.45 40.24
CA ILE A 7 5.33 9.39 39.53
C ILE A 7 4.34 8.33 39.03
N TYR A 8 3.37 7.95 39.86
CA TYR A 8 2.34 6.99 39.48
C TYR A 8 1.47 7.50 38.31
N SER A 9 1.02 8.76 38.36
CA SER A 9 0.28 9.38 37.25
C SER A 9 1.08 9.43 35.95
N MET A 10 2.38 9.75 36.02
CA MET A 10 3.25 9.78 34.85
C MET A 10 3.47 8.39 34.24
N ASN A 11 3.67 7.37 35.07
CA ASN A 11 3.81 5.99 34.59
C ASN A 11 2.54 5.52 33.87
N ASN A 12 1.36 5.80 34.44
CA ASN A 12 0.10 5.44 33.77
C ASN A 12 -0.05 6.18 32.43
N PHE A 13 0.31 7.46 32.39
CA PHE A 13 0.28 8.24 31.15
C PHE A 13 1.24 7.67 30.09
N ILE A 14 2.46 7.27 30.49
CA ILE A 14 3.44 6.60 29.62
C ILE A 14 2.82 5.34 29.01
N ASP A 15 2.27 4.47 29.86
CA ASP A 15 1.72 3.18 29.43
C ASP A 15 0.52 3.36 28.48
N ASP A 16 -0.27 4.42 28.67
CA ASP A 16 -1.40 4.75 27.80
C ASP A 16 -0.94 5.31 26.45
N VAL A 17 0.07 6.20 26.45
CA VAL A 17 0.64 6.76 25.21
C VAL A 17 1.33 5.69 24.39
N GLU A 18 2.12 4.81 25.01
CA GLU A 18 2.80 3.71 24.31
C GLU A 18 1.79 2.79 23.61
N LYS A 19 0.63 2.51 24.23
CA LYS A 19 -0.44 1.71 23.61
C LYS A 19 -1.17 2.44 22.47
N ASP A 20 -1.41 3.74 22.60
CA ASP A 20 -2.08 4.52 21.55
C ASP A 20 -1.14 4.85 20.38
N MET A 21 0.17 4.74 20.57
CA MET A 21 1.18 5.09 19.55
C MET A 21 1.07 4.23 18.30
N GLU A 22 0.81 2.92 18.45
CA GLU A 22 0.56 2.02 17.31
C GLU A 22 -0.66 2.47 16.50
N ARG A 23 -1.70 2.99 17.17
CA ARG A 23 -2.89 3.55 16.52
C ARG A 23 -2.58 4.86 15.81
N GLY A 24 -1.78 5.74 16.43
CA GLY A 24 -1.28 6.97 15.81
C GLY A 24 -0.47 6.68 14.54
N LEU A 25 0.39 5.66 14.60
CA LEU A 25 1.18 5.17 13.47
C LEU A 25 0.27 4.64 12.35
N TYR A 26 -0.70 3.79 12.69
CA TYR A 26 -1.65 3.24 11.71
C TYR A 26 -2.44 4.33 10.99
N ILE A 27 -3.05 5.27 11.73
CA ILE A 27 -3.91 6.31 11.13
C ILE A 27 -3.09 7.22 10.21
N SER A 28 -1.93 7.68 10.69
CA SER A 28 -1.07 8.60 9.93
C SER A 28 -0.45 7.88 8.73
N GLY A 29 -0.05 6.63 8.90
CA GLY A 29 0.48 5.77 7.84
C GLY A 29 -0.53 5.46 6.75
N PHE A 30 -1.76 5.11 7.13
CA PHE A 30 -2.86 4.85 6.19
C PHE A 30 -3.17 6.08 5.34
N ARG A 31 -3.27 7.25 5.97
CA ARG A 31 -3.49 8.50 5.24
C ARG A 31 -2.30 8.90 4.36
N ALA A 32 -1.07 8.61 4.79
CA ALA A 32 0.11 8.85 3.97
C ALA A 32 0.09 7.97 2.72
N LEU A 33 -0.28 6.69 2.86
CA LEU A 33 -0.44 5.76 1.74
C LEU A 33 -1.53 6.21 0.76
N MET A 34 -2.71 6.56 1.25
CA MET A 34 -3.78 7.12 0.40
C MET A 34 -3.36 8.44 -0.26
N SER A 35 -2.54 9.25 0.41
CA SER A 35 -2.04 10.51 -0.17
C SER A 35 -1.06 10.26 -1.30
N MET A 36 -0.29 9.17 -1.25
CA MET A 36 0.57 8.75 -2.35
C MET A 36 -0.25 8.34 -3.57
N GLU A 37 -1.33 7.58 -3.39
CA GLU A 37 -2.27 7.28 -4.48
C GLU A 37 -2.91 8.54 -5.04
N GLN A 38 -3.41 9.42 -4.16
CA GLN A 38 -3.99 10.69 -4.59
C GLN A 38 -2.99 11.49 -5.43
N TYR A 39 -1.71 11.54 -5.02
CA TYR A 39 -0.66 12.20 -5.77
C TYR A 39 -0.47 11.58 -7.17
N ILE A 40 -0.43 10.25 -7.27
CA ILE A 40 -0.29 9.53 -8.55
C ILE A 40 -1.48 9.84 -9.46
N THR A 41 -2.71 9.78 -8.94
CA THR A 41 -3.94 10.06 -9.69
C THR A 41 -4.03 11.53 -10.13
N ASP A 42 -3.73 12.48 -9.23
CA ASP A 42 -3.81 13.91 -9.52
C ASP A 42 -2.73 14.38 -10.51
N ARG A 43 -1.56 13.76 -10.48
CA ARG A 43 -0.39 14.17 -11.29
C ARG A 43 -0.16 13.32 -12.53
N GLY A 44 -0.73 12.12 -12.58
CA GLY A 44 -0.48 11.16 -13.65
C GLY A 44 0.98 10.75 -13.75
N VAL A 45 1.69 10.63 -12.62
CA VAL A 45 3.08 10.15 -12.56
C VAL A 45 3.30 9.18 -11.40
N PHE A 46 4.21 8.23 -11.58
CA PHE A 46 4.70 7.38 -10.50
C PHE A 46 5.53 8.18 -9.48
N LEU A 47 5.71 7.61 -8.29
CA LEU A 47 6.64 8.13 -7.29
C LEU A 47 8.09 7.90 -7.71
N TYR A 48 8.99 8.77 -7.27
CA TYR A 48 10.43 8.60 -7.52
C TYR A 48 11.09 7.65 -6.51
N ASP A 49 10.64 7.68 -5.25
CA ASP A 49 11.09 6.83 -4.15
C ASP A 49 9.96 6.74 -3.13
N THR A 50 9.43 5.54 -2.92
CA THR A 50 8.25 5.32 -2.08
C THR A 50 8.54 5.65 -0.62
N ASN A 51 9.73 5.29 -0.11
CA ASN A 51 10.06 5.53 1.30
C ASN A 51 10.19 7.02 1.61
N SER A 52 10.86 7.79 0.74
CA SER A 52 11.05 9.23 0.89
C SER A 52 9.73 9.98 0.75
N CYS A 53 8.90 9.62 -0.25
CA CYS A 53 7.55 10.17 -0.39
C CYS A 53 6.66 9.85 0.81
N PHE A 54 6.73 8.62 1.32
CA PHE A 54 5.96 8.20 2.49
C PHE A 54 6.40 8.95 3.75
N GLU A 55 7.70 9.07 4.00
CA GLU A 55 8.25 9.84 5.13
C GLU A 55 7.80 11.31 5.07
N GLU A 56 7.92 11.94 3.90
CA GLU A 56 7.48 13.32 3.70
C GLU A 56 5.96 13.48 3.97
N ALA A 57 5.14 12.58 3.42
CA ALA A 57 3.69 12.61 3.62
C ALA A 57 3.34 12.41 5.10
N PHE A 58 3.96 11.42 5.74
CA PHE A 58 3.71 11.02 7.11
C PHE A 58 4.04 12.13 8.13
N LEU A 59 5.17 12.81 7.93
CA LEU A 59 5.67 13.84 8.84
C LEU A 59 5.13 15.23 8.51
N ASN A 60 5.18 15.62 7.23
CA ASN A 60 4.92 17.00 6.79
C ASN A 60 3.55 17.17 6.12
N GLY A 61 2.90 16.08 5.73
CA GLY A 61 1.64 16.13 5.00
C GLY A 61 1.80 16.58 3.54
N THR A 62 3.00 16.42 3.00
CA THR A 62 3.35 16.83 1.63
C THR A 62 3.98 15.68 0.86
N ILE A 63 3.88 15.71 -0.47
CA ILE A 63 4.63 14.83 -1.37
C ILE A 63 5.27 15.72 -2.43
N ASN A 64 6.60 15.66 -2.58
CA ASN A 64 7.36 16.56 -3.44
C ASN A 64 7.05 18.05 -3.16
N ASN A 65 6.94 18.41 -1.88
CA ASN A 65 6.52 19.72 -1.38
C ASN A 65 5.09 20.16 -1.79
N SER A 66 4.30 19.27 -2.39
CA SER A 66 2.88 19.53 -2.68
C SER A 66 2.04 19.11 -1.48
N GLN A 67 1.20 20.01 -0.98
CA GLN A 67 0.29 19.71 0.13
C GLN A 67 -0.69 18.61 -0.25
N MET A 68 -0.84 17.61 0.62
CA MET A 68 -1.83 16.55 0.46
C MET A 68 -3.04 16.77 1.34
N GLY A 69 -4.23 16.81 0.72
CA GLY A 69 -5.49 17.09 1.41
C GLY A 69 -5.84 16.04 2.47
N LEU A 70 -5.59 14.77 2.18
CA LEU A 70 -5.86 13.65 3.08
C LEU A 70 -4.97 13.66 4.34
N MET A 71 -3.82 14.33 4.28
CA MET A 71 -2.92 14.52 5.43
C MET A 71 -3.26 15.72 6.31
N ASN A 72 -4.21 16.57 5.90
CA ASN A 72 -4.56 17.75 6.70
C ASN A 72 -4.99 17.32 8.12
N GLU A 73 -4.37 17.94 9.12
CA GLU A 73 -4.55 17.63 10.55
C GLU A 73 -4.33 16.16 10.94
N SER A 74 -3.60 15.40 10.12
CA SER A 74 -3.52 13.93 10.22
C SER A 74 -2.13 13.35 9.99
N THR A 75 -1.10 14.19 9.97
CA THR A 75 0.29 13.76 10.12
C THR A 75 0.53 13.19 11.50
N PHE A 76 1.60 12.41 11.64
CA PHE A 76 1.98 11.89 12.95
C PHE A 76 2.40 13.00 13.91
N ILE A 77 2.97 14.09 13.39
CA ILE A 77 3.28 15.30 14.19
C ILE A 77 2.01 15.92 14.79
N ASN A 78 0.89 15.91 14.05
CA ASN A 78 -0.38 16.41 14.59
C ASN A 78 -0.92 15.49 15.70
N TRP A 79 -0.71 14.17 15.57
CA TRP A 79 -1.04 13.22 16.63
C TRP A 79 -0.19 13.46 17.89
N THR A 80 1.14 13.61 17.76
CA THR A 80 2.03 13.86 18.91
C THR A 80 1.72 15.19 19.59
N GLN A 81 1.38 16.23 18.83
CA GLN A 81 0.94 17.51 19.37
C GLN A 81 -0.33 17.35 20.23
N ARG A 82 -1.34 16.61 19.74
CA ARG A 82 -2.58 16.35 20.49
C ARG A 82 -2.33 15.58 21.78
N ILE A 83 -1.38 14.64 21.79
CA ILE A 83 -0.94 13.95 23.01
C ILE A 83 -0.29 14.95 23.98
N GLY A 84 0.59 15.82 23.50
CA GLY A 84 1.21 16.86 24.33
C GLY A 84 0.20 17.84 24.94
N GLU A 85 -0.84 18.21 24.20
CA GLU A 85 -1.94 19.04 24.70
C GLU A 85 -2.74 18.35 25.83
N GLN A 86 -2.86 17.01 25.81
CA GLN A 86 -3.44 16.28 26.94
C GLN A 86 -2.46 16.16 28.11
N ALA A 87 -1.17 15.94 27.83
CA ALA A 87 -0.12 15.80 28.84
C ALA A 87 0.02 17.05 29.72
N ILE A 88 -0.06 18.24 29.11
CA ILE A 88 0.04 19.53 29.82
C ILE A 88 -1.05 19.67 30.90
N LYS A 89 -2.23 19.10 30.69
CA LYS A 89 -3.33 19.14 31.68
C LYS A 89 -3.01 18.32 32.94
N LEU A 90 -2.00 17.46 32.88
CA LEU A 90 -1.51 16.62 33.96
C LEU A 90 -0.18 17.13 34.55
N ASP A 91 0.25 18.35 34.22
CA ASP A 91 1.58 18.88 34.52
C ASP A 91 2.73 18.03 33.92
N ILE A 92 2.50 17.41 32.76
CA ILE A 92 3.49 16.59 32.05
C ILE A 92 3.89 17.30 30.75
N ILE A 93 5.19 17.36 30.50
CA ILE A 93 5.78 17.80 29.22
C ILE A 93 6.19 16.55 28.46
N THR A 94 5.76 16.45 27.21
CA THR A 94 6.12 15.35 26.31
C THR A 94 6.78 15.90 25.07
N ASP A 95 7.86 15.26 24.64
CA ASP A 95 8.54 15.55 23.39
C ASP A 95 8.81 14.26 22.64
N PHE A 96 8.48 14.25 21.35
CA PHE A 96 8.60 13.08 20.49
C PHE A 96 9.62 13.40 19.40
N SER A 97 10.70 12.62 19.34
CA SER A 97 11.62 12.65 18.20
C SER A 97 11.46 11.37 17.38
N ILE A 98 11.35 11.53 16.07
CA ILE A 98 11.24 10.41 15.13
C ILE A 98 12.61 10.29 14.47
N ASP A 99 13.29 9.18 14.74
CA ASP A 99 14.66 8.95 14.25
C ASP A 99 14.63 8.32 12.85
N LYS A 100 13.64 7.47 12.60
CA LYS A 100 13.43 6.80 11.31
C LYS A 100 12.00 6.34 11.18
N ILE A 101 11.44 6.50 9.98
CA ILE A 101 10.18 5.89 9.55
C ILE A 101 10.43 5.17 8.22
N ILE A 102 9.92 3.96 8.07
CA ILE A 102 10.03 3.19 6.82
C ILE A 102 8.71 2.51 6.49
N ILE A 103 8.48 2.31 5.19
CA ILE A 103 7.42 1.49 4.63
C ILE A 103 8.04 0.37 3.78
N TYR A 104 7.57 -0.86 3.99
CA TYR A 104 8.08 -2.05 3.31
C TYR A 104 6.98 -3.12 3.22
N GLN A 105 7.26 -4.23 2.52
CA GLN A 105 6.36 -5.38 2.46
C GLN A 105 7.11 -6.63 2.91
N GLU A 106 6.43 -7.45 3.71
CA GLU A 106 6.84 -8.82 4.08
C GLU A 106 5.81 -9.87 3.63
N GLU A 107 4.69 -9.42 3.05
CA GLU A 107 3.63 -10.25 2.48
C GLU A 107 2.95 -9.54 1.29
N PRO A 108 2.29 -10.27 0.38
CA PRO A 108 1.69 -9.67 -0.82
C PRO A 108 0.53 -8.72 -0.55
N TRP A 109 -0.22 -8.94 0.54
CA TRP A 109 -1.53 -8.31 0.78
C TRP A 109 -1.52 -7.20 1.84
N ALA A 110 -0.36 -6.85 2.37
CA ALA A 110 -0.21 -5.76 3.32
C ALA A 110 1.13 -5.05 3.17
N VAL A 111 1.16 -3.78 3.55
CA VAL A 111 2.38 -3.01 3.77
C VAL A 111 2.63 -2.83 5.26
N SER A 112 3.89 -2.97 5.65
CA SER A 112 4.36 -2.76 7.01
C SER A 112 4.98 -1.38 7.13
N ILE A 113 4.66 -0.70 8.22
CA ILE A 113 5.25 0.58 8.58
C ILE A 113 5.97 0.40 9.90
N ALA A 114 7.22 0.84 9.98
CA ALA A 114 8.02 0.78 11.20
C ALA A 114 8.63 2.13 11.53
N ALA A 115 8.54 2.53 12.81
CA ALA A 115 9.08 3.78 13.31
C ALA A 115 9.99 3.56 14.51
N ASN A 116 11.15 4.23 14.50
CA ASN A 116 11.98 4.44 15.67
C ASN A 116 11.64 5.82 16.26
N ILE A 117 11.10 5.82 17.46
CA ILE A 117 10.63 7.02 18.14
C ILE A 117 11.28 7.09 19.51
N THR A 118 11.78 8.27 19.89
CA THR A 118 12.18 8.54 21.27
C THR A 118 11.15 9.46 21.90
N LEU A 119 10.52 8.99 22.97
CA LEU A 119 9.58 9.73 23.79
C LEU A 119 10.28 10.24 25.05
N ASN A 120 10.46 11.55 25.14
CA ASN A 120 10.98 12.23 26.31
C ASN A 120 9.81 12.79 27.11
N ILE A 121 9.76 12.48 28.41
CA ILE A 121 8.67 12.87 29.30
C ILE A 121 9.25 13.46 30.56
N GLU A 122 8.77 14.64 30.95
CA GLU A 122 9.24 15.35 32.14
C GLU A 122 8.04 15.95 32.90
N ASP A 123 8.06 15.88 34.24
CA ASP A 123 7.13 16.67 35.06
C ASP A 123 7.50 18.15 34.97
N VAL A 124 6.53 19.06 34.92
CA VAL A 124 6.77 20.51 34.83
C VAL A 124 7.66 21.04 35.96
N LYS A 125 7.65 20.40 37.15
CA LYS A 125 8.52 20.76 38.27
C LYS A 125 9.90 20.07 38.24
N LYS A 126 10.20 19.32 37.19
CA LYS A 126 11.47 18.61 36.96
C LYS A 126 11.80 17.61 38.06
N THR A 127 10.77 17.02 38.65
CA THR A 127 10.94 16.05 39.75
C THR A 127 11.34 14.68 39.22
N ALA A 128 10.87 14.33 38.03
CA ALA A 128 11.12 13.06 37.38
C ALA A 128 11.06 13.24 35.86
N SER A 129 11.85 12.45 35.16
CA SER A 129 11.93 12.42 33.72
C SER A 129 12.19 11.01 33.22
N TRP A 130 11.64 10.68 32.05
CA TRP A 130 11.86 9.43 31.35
C TRP A 130 12.28 9.72 29.92
N GLN A 131 13.15 8.86 29.40
CA GLN A 131 13.44 8.77 27.99
C GLN A 131 13.13 7.33 27.57
N ARG A 132 12.24 7.19 26.58
CA ARG A 132 11.70 5.90 26.14
C ARG A 132 11.99 5.75 24.65
N PRO A 133 13.05 5.03 24.27
CA PRO A 133 13.23 4.61 22.89
C PRO A 133 12.23 3.50 22.59
N LEU A 134 11.46 3.68 21.51
CA LEU A 134 10.37 2.82 21.10
C LEU A 134 10.58 2.41 19.64
N TYR A 135 10.40 1.13 19.39
CA TYR A 135 10.27 0.58 18.04
C TYR A 135 8.85 0.07 17.90
N ILE A 136 8.08 0.73 17.03
CA ILE A 136 6.68 0.39 16.79
C ILE A 136 6.46 0.02 15.34
N THR A 137 5.55 -0.92 15.13
CA THR A 137 5.22 -1.44 13.81
C THR A 137 3.71 -1.55 13.65
N THR A 138 3.22 -1.36 12.43
CA THR A 138 1.81 -1.62 12.09
C THR A 138 1.71 -2.11 10.65
N ASN A 139 0.64 -2.84 10.35
CA ASN A 139 0.37 -3.38 9.02
C ASN A 139 -0.91 -2.77 8.47
N ILE A 140 -0.88 -2.43 7.18
CA ILE A 140 -2.00 -1.87 6.44
C ILE A 140 -2.31 -2.82 5.28
N SER A 141 -3.53 -3.34 5.26
CA SER A 141 -4.03 -4.10 4.12
C SER A 141 -4.05 -3.23 2.86
N ILE A 142 -3.58 -3.77 1.74
CA ILE A 142 -3.67 -3.11 0.44
C ILE A 142 -5.00 -3.38 -0.28
N GLN A 143 -5.88 -4.19 0.32
CA GLN A 143 -7.23 -4.34 -0.22
C GLN A 143 -7.92 -2.99 -0.30
N ASP A 144 -8.66 -2.80 -1.40
CA ASP A 144 -9.39 -1.58 -1.73
C ASP A 144 -8.51 -0.36 -2.11
N PHE A 145 -7.19 -0.51 -2.21
CA PHE A 145 -6.30 0.48 -2.83
C PHE A 145 -6.39 0.40 -4.36
N GLU A 146 -6.21 1.53 -5.05
CA GLU A 146 -6.10 1.59 -6.50
C GLU A 146 -4.72 1.10 -6.95
N ASP A 147 -4.66 0.40 -8.07
CA ASP A 147 -3.40 -0.02 -8.65
C ASP A 147 -2.79 1.11 -9.53
N PRO A 148 -1.60 1.62 -9.17
CA PRO A 148 -0.94 2.69 -9.91
C PRO A 148 -0.66 2.36 -11.37
N LEU A 149 -0.43 1.08 -11.71
CA LEU A 149 -0.16 0.68 -13.09
C LEU A 149 -1.37 0.95 -13.98
N TYR A 150 -2.57 0.68 -13.50
CA TYR A 150 -3.81 0.93 -14.26
C TYR A 150 -4.07 2.43 -14.39
N VAL A 151 -3.95 3.18 -13.28
CA VAL A 151 -4.17 4.63 -13.26
C VAL A 151 -3.25 5.32 -14.27
N ILE A 152 -1.95 5.06 -14.22
CA ILE A 152 -0.98 5.74 -15.07
C ILE A 152 -1.09 5.28 -16.53
N ASN A 153 -1.14 3.97 -16.79
CA ASN A 153 -1.12 3.46 -18.16
C ASN A 153 -2.45 3.62 -18.91
N SER A 154 -3.53 3.93 -18.21
CA SER A 154 -4.82 4.28 -18.82
C SER A 154 -5.08 5.79 -18.91
N TYR A 155 -4.11 6.63 -18.50
CA TYR A 155 -4.28 8.08 -18.39
C TYR A 155 -5.43 8.49 -17.45
N GLY A 156 -5.60 7.74 -16.36
CA GLY A 156 -6.64 7.96 -15.35
C GLY A 156 -8.06 7.60 -15.80
N ARG A 157 -8.21 6.85 -16.91
CA ARG A 157 -9.53 6.48 -17.46
C ARG A 157 -10.06 5.14 -16.95
N VAL A 158 -9.15 4.25 -16.57
CA VAL A 158 -9.45 2.95 -15.98
C VAL A 158 -8.70 2.88 -14.66
N THR A 159 -9.44 2.61 -13.58
CA THR A 159 -8.85 2.28 -12.28
C THR A 159 -9.14 0.82 -12.00
N ASN A 160 -8.17 0.13 -11.41
CA ASN A 160 -8.39 -1.20 -10.89
C ASN A 160 -8.14 -1.18 -9.39
N THR A 161 -9.09 -1.68 -8.63
CA THR A 161 -8.98 -1.77 -7.18
C THR A 161 -8.42 -3.13 -6.80
N ILE A 162 -7.47 -3.17 -5.88
CA ILE A 162 -6.83 -4.40 -5.45
C ILE A 162 -7.81 -5.24 -4.63
N ILE A 163 -8.35 -6.27 -5.28
CA ILE A 163 -9.24 -7.25 -4.68
C ILE A 163 -8.65 -8.64 -4.91
N LYS A 164 -8.30 -9.32 -3.83
CA LYS A 164 -7.78 -10.69 -3.87
C LYS A 164 -8.86 -11.64 -4.40
N THR A 165 -8.49 -12.50 -5.35
CA THR A 165 -9.42 -13.49 -5.89
C THR A 165 -9.81 -14.52 -4.83
N THR A 166 -11.07 -14.99 -4.89
CA THR A 166 -11.56 -16.15 -4.13
C THR A 166 -11.57 -17.43 -4.97
N ILE A 167 -11.20 -17.33 -6.24
CA ILE A 167 -11.14 -18.44 -7.19
C ILE A 167 -9.88 -19.26 -6.90
N THR A 168 -10.05 -20.57 -6.74
CA THR A 168 -8.95 -21.51 -6.50
C THR A 168 -8.52 -22.26 -7.76
N ASP A 169 -9.47 -22.52 -8.66
CA ASP A 169 -9.25 -23.23 -9.91
C ASP A 169 -9.74 -22.32 -11.04
N PHE A 170 -8.84 -21.92 -11.93
CA PHE A 170 -9.16 -21.04 -13.06
C PHE A 170 -9.88 -21.76 -14.19
N ILE A 171 -9.59 -23.06 -14.33
CA ILE A 171 -10.22 -23.94 -15.31
C ILE A 171 -11.09 -24.98 -14.59
N GLY A 172 -12.38 -24.95 -14.90
CA GLY A 172 -13.36 -25.86 -14.31
C GLY A 172 -13.28 -27.29 -14.88
N PRO A 173 -14.08 -28.22 -14.33
CA PRO A 173 -14.21 -29.56 -14.89
C PRO A 173 -14.57 -29.52 -16.37
N ASN A 174 -13.97 -30.39 -17.18
CA ASN A 174 -14.13 -30.43 -18.64
C ASN A 174 -13.57 -29.21 -19.40
N ASN A 175 -12.51 -28.57 -18.88
CA ASN A 175 -11.82 -27.45 -19.53
C ASN A 175 -12.66 -26.17 -19.66
N GLU A 176 -13.59 -25.93 -18.74
CA GLU A 176 -14.45 -24.76 -18.78
C GLU A 176 -13.74 -23.49 -18.26
N THR A 177 -13.74 -22.42 -19.05
CA THR A 177 -13.07 -21.13 -18.71
C THR A 177 -13.91 -20.17 -17.87
N THR A 178 -15.01 -20.61 -17.27
CA THR A 178 -15.96 -19.74 -16.54
C THR A 178 -15.31 -18.99 -15.38
N ASN A 179 -14.43 -19.67 -14.62
CA ASN A 179 -13.72 -19.06 -13.50
C ASN A 179 -12.67 -18.05 -14.01
N LEU A 180 -11.88 -18.42 -15.02
CA LEU A 180 -10.94 -17.49 -15.66
C LEU A 180 -11.63 -16.23 -16.21
N LYS A 181 -12.79 -16.37 -16.87
CA LYS A 181 -13.63 -15.24 -17.32
C LYS A 181 -14.06 -14.37 -16.15
N THR A 182 -14.48 -14.98 -15.05
CA THR A 182 -14.87 -14.25 -13.84
C THR A 182 -13.66 -13.51 -13.25
N HIS A 183 -12.49 -14.13 -13.22
CA HIS A 183 -11.27 -13.51 -12.73
C HIS A 183 -10.87 -12.26 -13.53
N VAL A 184 -10.79 -12.36 -14.86
CA VAL A 184 -10.43 -11.22 -15.72
C VAL A 184 -11.52 -10.15 -15.75
N ASN A 185 -12.81 -10.53 -15.75
CA ASN A 185 -13.90 -9.55 -15.81
C ASN A 185 -14.04 -8.72 -14.54
N ASN A 186 -13.61 -9.25 -13.39
CA ASN A 186 -13.57 -8.53 -12.12
C ASN A 186 -12.16 -8.01 -11.78
N SER A 187 -11.19 -8.19 -12.69
CA SER A 187 -9.80 -7.73 -12.54
C SER A 187 -9.17 -8.11 -11.19
N TYR A 188 -9.48 -9.32 -10.70
CA TYR A 188 -8.99 -9.79 -9.40
C TYR A 188 -7.48 -10.05 -9.42
N TYR A 189 -6.89 -10.06 -8.23
CA TYR A 189 -5.47 -10.29 -8.03
C TYR A 189 -5.17 -11.66 -7.44
N ILE A 190 -4.03 -12.22 -7.84
CA ILE A 190 -3.33 -13.33 -7.18
C ILE A 190 -1.97 -12.87 -6.65
N GLU A 191 -1.38 -13.67 -5.76
CA GLU A 191 0.02 -13.53 -5.39
C GLU A 191 0.91 -14.11 -6.49
N SER A 192 2.03 -13.45 -6.78
CA SER A 192 2.96 -13.86 -7.83
C SER A 192 4.37 -13.41 -7.47
N ASN A 193 5.34 -14.31 -7.56
CA ASN A 193 6.73 -13.99 -7.27
C ASN A 193 7.49 -13.43 -8.47
N THR A 194 6.87 -13.42 -9.66
CA THR A 194 7.38 -12.82 -10.90
C THR A 194 6.81 -11.43 -11.14
N ALA A 195 5.78 -11.04 -10.38
CA ALA A 195 5.17 -9.72 -10.47
C ALA A 195 5.77 -8.71 -9.47
N PRO A 196 5.59 -7.40 -9.69
CA PRO A 196 5.98 -6.38 -8.73
C PRO A 196 5.04 -6.35 -7.52
N SER A 197 5.59 -5.99 -6.35
CA SER A 197 4.77 -5.74 -5.16
C SER A 197 4.04 -4.40 -5.25
N PHE A 198 3.07 -4.18 -4.37
CA PHE A 198 2.30 -2.94 -4.33
C PHE A 198 3.19 -1.68 -4.21
N LEU A 199 4.20 -1.70 -3.33
CA LEU A 199 5.12 -0.55 -3.21
C LEU A 199 5.94 -0.31 -4.49
N MET A 200 6.35 -1.37 -5.19
CA MET A 200 7.07 -1.25 -6.46
C MET A 200 6.16 -0.68 -7.56
N ARG A 201 4.87 -1.03 -7.55
CA ARG A 201 3.85 -0.48 -8.46
C ARG A 201 3.69 1.03 -8.29
N LEU A 202 3.81 1.57 -7.06
CA LEU A 202 3.81 3.03 -6.81
C LEU A 202 4.96 3.76 -7.53
N GLU A 203 6.09 3.09 -7.75
CA GLU A 203 7.29 3.62 -8.44
C GLU A 203 7.29 3.32 -9.95
N GLY A 204 6.30 2.57 -10.44
CA GLY A 204 6.33 2.02 -11.79
C GLY A 204 7.44 0.98 -12.00
N ASN A 205 7.98 0.42 -10.92
CA ASN A 205 8.96 -0.65 -10.98
C ASN A 205 8.25 -1.99 -11.20
N ILE A 206 8.42 -2.57 -12.38
CA ILE A 206 7.77 -3.82 -12.81
C ILE A 206 8.66 -5.05 -12.63
N SER A 207 9.71 -4.97 -11.80
CA SER A 207 10.59 -6.10 -11.53
C SER A 207 9.92 -7.09 -10.57
N ASP A 208 10.35 -8.34 -10.64
CA ASP A 208 9.89 -9.43 -9.79
C ASP A 208 10.09 -9.13 -8.28
N SER A 209 9.11 -9.53 -7.48
CA SER A 209 9.14 -9.40 -6.02
C SER A 209 8.60 -10.67 -5.36
N PRO A 210 9.20 -11.16 -4.25
CA PRO A 210 8.61 -12.27 -3.49
C PRO A 210 7.24 -11.92 -2.87
N TYR A 211 6.87 -10.65 -2.87
CA TYR A 211 5.59 -10.12 -2.37
C TYR A 211 4.75 -9.52 -3.50
N GLY A 212 5.01 -9.96 -4.74
CA GLY A 212 4.30 -9.51 -5.91
C GLY A 212 2.84 -9.93 -5.89
N ILE A 213 2.04 -9.11 -6.55
CA ILE A 213 0.65 -9.40 -6.89
C ILE A 213 0.50 -9.20 -8.39
N GLU A 214 -0.42 -9.89 -9.04
CA GLU A 214 -0.75 -9.67 -10.44
C GLU A 214 -2.25 -9.85 -10.68
N SER A 215 -2.76 -9.11 -11.66
CA SER A 215 -4.10 -9.27 -12.22
C SER A 215 -4.04 -9.48 -13.73
N LEU A 216 -5.21 -9.74 -14.33
CA LEU A 216 -5.39 -9.76 -15.78
C LEU A 216 -6.09 -8.48 -16.25
N VAL A 217 -5.52 -7.80 -17.24
CA VAL A 217 -6.08 -6.58 -17.83
C VAL A 217 -7.30 -6.93 -18.67
N ASN A 218 -8.45 -6.36 -18.32
CA ASN A 218 -9.66 -6.45 -19.12
C ASN A 218 -9.60 -5.48 -20.30
N LEU A 219 -9.29 -5.99 -21.50
CA LEU A 219 -9.14 -5.14 -22.69
C LEU A 219 -10.47 -4.60 -23.22
N GLU A 220 -11.61 -5.22 -22.87
CA GLU A 220 -12.93 -4.68 -23.22
C GLU A 220 -13.23 -3.41 -22.44
N GLU A 221 -12.85 -3.36 -21.17
CA GLU A 221 -12.95 -2.15 -20.34
C GLU A 221 -12.07 -1.04 -20.89
N PHE A 222 -10.82 -1.36 -21.26
CA PHE A 222 -9.90 -0.41 -21.88
C PHE A 222 -10.48 0.15 -23.18
N GLN A 223 -11.00 -0.72 -24.04
CA GLN A 223 -11.63 -0.31 -25.30
C GLN A 223 -12.87 0.56 -25.06
N ALA A 224 -13.70 0.23 -24.07
CA ALA A 224 -14.88 1.00 -23.70
C ALA A 224 -14.53 2.42 -23.20
N GLN A 225 -13.35 2.60 -22.59
CA GLN A 225 -12.82 3.90 -22.14
C GLN A 225 -11.90 4.58 -23.18
N GLU A 226 -11.92 4.10 -24.43
CA GLU A 226 -11.10 4.61 -25.53
C GLU A 226 -9.59 4.61 -25.21
N VAL A 227 -9.14 3.68 -24.37
CA VAL A 227 -7.73 3.46 -24.06
C VAL A 227 -7.14 2.55 -25.16
N PRO A 228 -5.99 2.92 -25.77
CA PRO A 228 -5.35 2.07 -26.77
C PRO A 228 -5.01 0.69 -26.21
N ILE A 229 -5.46 -0.36 -26.90
CA ILE A 229 -5.14 -1.75 -26.56
C ILE A 229 -3.91 -2.25 -27.31
N ARG A 230 -3.16 -3.17 -26.68
CA ARG A 230 -1.97 -3.81 -27.26
C ARG A 230 -2.23 -5.30 -27.43
N ASP A 231 -1.76 -5.86 -28.55
CA ASP A 231 -1.92 -7.29 -28.83
C ASP A 231 -0.82 -8.12 -28.15
N ARG A 232 -0.98 -8.42 -26.84
CA ARG A 232 0.02 -9.12 -26.02
C ARG A 232 -0.61 -9.82 -24.82
N SER A 233 0.20 -10.49 -23.98
CA SER A 233 -0.26 -11.07 -22.71
C SER A 233 -1.04 -10.06 -21.87
N VAL A 234 -2.19 -10.49 -21.35
CA VAL A 234 -3.05 -9.66 -20.50
C VAL A 234 -2.63 -9.67 -19.04
N VAL A 235 -1.56 -10.38 -18.66
CA VAL A 235 -0.97 -10.28 -17.31
C VAL A 235 -0.48 -8.84 -17.10
N ASP A 236 -0.93 -8.18 -16.05
CA ASP A 236 -0.85 -6.71 -15.91
C ASP A 236 0.54 -6.11 -16.09
N TYR A 237 1.54 -6.55 -15.33
CA TYR A 237 2.89 -6.03 -15.36
C TYR A 237 3.60 -6.36 -16.69
N ILE A 238 3.21 -7.46 -17.35
CA ILE A 238 3.65 -7.79 -18.71
C ILE A 238 2.99 -6.85 -19.70
N TYR A 239 1.68 -6.65 -19.62
CA TYR A 239 0.91 -5.82 -20.52
C TYR A 239 1.39 -4.36 -20.53
N PHE A 240 1.63 -3.81 -19.33
CA PHE A 240 2.11 -2.45 -19.13
C PHE A 240 3.62 -2.31 -19.35
N GLY A 241 4.41 -3.37 -19.13
CA GLY A 241 5.87 -3.35 -19.29
C GLY A 241 6.37 -3.49 -20.73
N ASP A 242 7.69 -3.55 -20.90
CA ASP A 242 8.34 -3.65 -22.23
C ASP A 242 8.77 -5.08 -22.61
N GLN A 243 8.39 -6.06 -21.78
CA GLN A 243 8.82 -7.45 -21.95
C GLN A 243 8.23 -8.08 -23.21
N THR A 244 9.08 -8.67 -24.05
CA THR A 244 8.63 -9.42 -25.22
C THR A 244 8.37 -10.87 -24.84
N THR A 245 7.15 -11.33 -25.06
CA THR A 245 6.69 -12.66 -24.66
C THR A 245 6.11 -13.43 -25.85
N THR A 246 6.15 -14.76 -25.79
CA THR A 246 5.40 -15.63 -26.70
C THR A 246 3.98 -15.77 -26.13
N ASN A 247 3.00 -15.23 -26.84
CA ASN A 247 1.61 -15.16 -26.40
C ASN A 247 0.72 -16.17 -27.14
N TYR A 248 -0.21 -16.77 -26.41
CA TYR A 248 -1.15 -17.79 -26.90
C TYR A 248 -2.59 -17.30 -26.71
N ASN A 249 -3.45 -17.60 -27.68
CA ASN A 249 -4.89 -17.49 -27.47
C ASN A 249 -5.33 -18.68 -26.62
N ILE A 250 -6.36 -18.48 -25.81
CA ILE A 250 -6.91 -19.53 -24.96
C ILE A 250 -8.28 -19.94 -25.49
N GLN A 251 -8.51 -21.25 -25.61
CA GLN A 251 -9.80 -21.82 -26.02
C GLN A 251 -10.94 -21.27 -25.16
N ASP A 252 -12.09 -21.01 -25.79
CA ASP A 252 -13.28 -20.45 -25.15
C ASP A 252 -13.10 -19.07 -24.49
N MET A 253 -11.97 -18.39 -24.66
CA MET A 253 -11.77 -16.99 -24.26
C MET A 253 -11.97 -16.04 -25.44
N PRO A 254 -12.26 -14.74 -25.20
CA PRO A 254 -12.31 -13.75 -26.26
C PRO A 254 -10.99 -13.67 -27.04
N SER A 255 -11.04 -13.34 -28.33
CA SER A 255 -9.84 -13.26 -29.20
C SER A 255 -8.78 -12.26 -28.76
N TRP A 256 -9.15 -11.30 -27.91
CA TRP A 256 -8.22 -10.32 -27.34
C TRP A 256 -7.46 -10.90 -26.13
N PHE A 257 -7.98 -11.97 -25.52
CA PHE A 257 -7.39 -12.57 -24.35
C PHE A 257 -6.23 -13.46 -24.75
N LYS A 258 -5.03 -13.05 -24.34
CA LYS A 258 -3.80 -13.79 -24.58
C LYS A 258 -3.02 -13.93 -23.29
N LEU A 259 -2.41 -15.10 -23.10
CA LEU A 259 -1.45 -15.32 -22.01
C LEU A 259 -0.08 -15.62 -22.61
N ASP A 260 0.95 -15.12 -21.96
CA ASP A 260 2.31 -15.55 -22.28
C ASP A 260 2.58 -16.97 -21.75
N LYS A 261 3.62 -17.58 -22.32
CA LYS A 261 4.04 -18.94 -21.99
C LYS A 261 4.27 -19.18 -20.49
N GLU A 262 4.85 -18.21 -19.78
CA GLU A 262 5.26 -18.39 -18.38
C GLU A 262 4.03 -18.46 -17.45
N HIS A 263 2.93 -17.79 -17.81
CA HIS A 263 1.71 -17.75 -16.98
C HIS A 263 0.64 -18.78 -17.38
N LEU A 264 0.90 -19.63 -18.39
CA LEU A 264 -0.04 -20.69 -18.76
C LEU A 264 -0.31 -21.65 -17.60
N ALA A 265 0.72 -22.03 -16.82
CA ALA A 265 0.55 -22.91 -15.67
C ALA A 265 -0.18 -22.20 -14.51
N THR A 266 0.15 -20.93 -14.25
CA THR A 266 -0.48 -20.10 -13.20
C THR A 266 -1.99 -20.00 -13.38
N TYR A 267 -2.46 -19.87 -14.62
CA TYR A 267 -3.88 -19.79 -14.96
C TYR A 267 -4.45 -21.11 -15.52
N GLU A 268 -3.75 -22.23 -15.34
CA GLU A 268 -4.19 -23.59 -15.70
C GLU A 268 -4.53 -23.79 -17.19
N CYS A 269 -3.94 -22.98 -18.07
CA CYS A 269 -4.24 -22.90 -19.51
C CYS A 269 -3.31 -23.72 -20.42
N GLU A 270 -2.37 -24.51 -19.88
CA GLU A 270 -1.35 -25.23 -20.67
C GLU A 270 -1.95 -26.17 -21.75
N GLY A 271 -3.12 -26.74 -21.49
CA GLY A 271 -3.83 -27.63 -22.42
C GLY A 271 -4.84 -26.94 -23.35
N LEU A 272 -4.96 -25.60 -23.27
CA LEU A 272 -6.01 -24.82 -23.91
C LEU A 272 -5.47 -23.77 -24.89
N THR A 273 -4.20 -23.84 -25.27
CA THR A 273 -3.59 -22.90 -26.20
C THR A 273 -4.01 -23.18 -27.65
N GLU A 274 -4.30 -22.13 -28.42
CA GLU A 274 -4.49 -22.16 -29.89
C GLU A 274 -3.35 -21.46 -30.66
#